data_AF-A0A914PQJ7-F1
#
_entry.id   AF-A0A914PQJ7-F1
#
_cell.length_a   1.000
_cell.length_b   1.000
_cell.length_c   1.000
_cell.angle_alpha   90.00
_cell.angle_beta   90.00
_cell.angle_gamma   90.00
#
_symmetry.space_group_name_H-M   'P 1'
#
loop_
_entity.id
_entity.type
_entity.pdbx_description
1 polymer ?
#
loop_
_entity_poly.entity_id
_entity_poly.type
_entity_poly.pdbx_seq_one_letter_code
_entity_poly.pdbx_strand_id
1 'polypeptide(L)'
;MFVPTFVIGACCGRIAGEFIYVLFPSGLGNIPIYPGLYAIVGAAAFSGAVTHSISIAIICCEATGQLSSLIPILIGLMTATTISGFLEPSIYDVIVRLKKYPNLGELPANRSIVHEIFVENFMQTNINFVTLQTSYMELRKLLMATPDQKAYPLVTNKDDRILLGSVGRRYLHYLLVHRVGHDSLHHVAKPVPEYLKKRHSTTNLQAVKLTDRSLSGNTLLSTSPLHQNFGEAQSPLAPLLRRQTLGDIKEPAEAVLDPTRKMSKLCDFVELDEEAIEPTPCQLVRGSSLSKVHNLFLLLGLQNAYVTDRGRLIGVVSVNELREVVSDIYAGKAALKYIDPNFHGA
;
A
#
# COMPACT_ATOMS: atom_id res chain seq x y z
N MET A 1 -17.04 2.05 18.70
CA MET A 1 -16.78 0.70 19.24
C MET A 1 -16.18 0.74 20.63
N PHE A 2 -15.16 1.59 20.88
CA PHE A 2 -14.46 1.61 22.17
C PHE A 2 -15.29 2.04 23.40
N VAL A 3 -16.07 3.12 23.30
CA VAL A 3 -16.84 3.61 24.46
C VAL A 3 -17.88 2.59 24.96
N PRO A 4 -18.69 1.93 24.09
CA PRO A 4 -19.61 0.89 24.54
C PRO A 4 -18.93 -0.30 25.22
N THR A 5 -17.82 -0.83 24.65
CA THR A 5 -17.10 -1.96 25.26
C THR A 5 -16.49 -1.58 26.61
N PHE A 6 -15.98 -0.35 26.71
CA PHE A 6 -15.44 0.18 27.95
C PHE A 6 -16.49 0.24 29.06
N VAL A 7 -17.69 0.77 28.75
CA VAL A 7 -18.79 0.88 29.72
C VAL A 7 -19.28 -0.50 30.17
N ILE A 8 -19.44 -1.45 29.23
CA ILE A 8 -19.84 -2.83 29.56
C ILE A 8 -18.83 -3.48 30.51
N GLY A 9 -17.53 -3.34 30.22
CA GLY A 9 -16.46 -3.83 31.10
C GLY A 9 -16.48 -3.16 32.47
N ALA A 10 -16.74 -1.85 32.53
CA ALA A 10 -16.86 -1.11 33.79
C ALA A 10 -18.04 -1.60 34.64
N CYS A 11 -19.19 -1.84 34.03
CA CYS A 11 -20.36 -2.40 34.70
C CYS A 11 -20.06 -3.80 35.26
N CYS A 12 -19.48 -4.70 34.45
CA CYS A 12 -19.11 -6.04 34.92
C CYS A 12 -18.08 -6.00 36.05
N GLY A 13 -17.05 -5.15 35.94
CA GLY A 13 -16.05 -4.96 36.99
C GLY A 13 -16.63 -4.40 38.28
N ARG A 14 -17.60 -3.47 38.18
CA ARG A 14 -18.29 -2.92 39.35
C ARG A 14 -19.16 -3.96 40.02
N ILE A 15 -19.91 -4.76 39.26
CA ILE A 15 -20.72 -5.86 39.80
C ILE A 15 -19.82 -6.85 40.57
N ALA A 16 -18.66 -7.21 40.01
CA ALA A 16 -17.70 -8.07 40.69
C ALA A 16 -17.12 -7.43 41.97
N GLY A 17 -16.81 -6.13 41.94
CA GLY A 17 -16.32 -5.39 43.10
C GLY A 17 -17.33 -5.31 44.24
N GLU A 18 -18.60 -5.03 43.93
CA GLU A 18 -19.69 -5.02 44.92
C GLU A 18 -19.95 -6.44 45.47
N PHE A 19 -19.85 -7.47 44.62
CA PHE A 19 -19.96 -8.86 45.06
C PHE A 19 -18.86 -9.24 46.06
N ILE A 20 -17.62 -8.83 45.80
CA ILE A 20 -16.49 -9.05 46.72
C ILE A 20 -16.68 -8.27 48.03
N TYR A 21 -17.21 -7.04 47.96
CA TYR A 21 -17.51 -6.23 49.14
C TYR A 21 -18.57 -6.89 50.04
N VAL A 22 -19.61 -7.49 49.45
CA VAL A 22 -20.63 -8.26 50.19
C VAL A 22 -20.04 -9.52 50.82
N LEU A 23 -19.10 -10.19 50.15
CA LEU A 23 -18.50 -11.43 50.64
C LEU A 23 -17.51 -11.21 51.81
N PHE A 24 -16.79 -10.09 51.80
CA PHE A 24 -15.79 -9.75 52.82
C PHE A 24 -16.08 -8.39 53.48
N PRO A 25 -17.12 -8.29 54.33
CA PRO A 25 -17.54 -7.04 54.95
C PRO A 25 -16.50 -6.45 55.91
N SER A 26 -15.58 -7.27 56.44
CA SER A 26 -14.49 -6.82 57.33
C SER A 26 -13.22 -6.35 56.60
N GLY A 27 -13.23 -6.35 55.25
CA GLY A 27 -12.04 -6.04 54.44
C GLY A 27 -11.00 -7.16 54.43
N LEU A 28 -10.15 -7.18 53.40
CA LEU A 28 -9.07 -8.16 53.32
C LEU A 28 -7.89 -7.66 54.17
N GLY A 29 -7.76 -8.15 55.39
CA GLY A 29 -6.65 -7.81 56.28
C GLY A 29 -6.57 -6.32 56.65
N ASN A 30 -7.70 -5.71 57.02
CA ASN A 30 -7.85 -4.27 57.38
C ASN A 30 -7.65 -3.27 56.22
N ILE A 31 -7.57 -3.73 54.96
CA ILE A 31 -7.53 -2.84 53.79
C ILE A 31 -8.97 -2.65 53.27
N PRO A 32 -9.50 -1.41 53.19
CA PRO A 32 -10.83 -1.17 52.65
C PRO A 32 -10.87 -1.49 51.14
N ILE A 33 -11.92 -2.20 50.72
CA ILE A 33 -12.13 -2.61 49.33
C ILE A 33 -12.90 -1.50 48.62
N TYR A 34 -12.32 -0.92 47.57
CA TYR A 34 -12.96 0.12 46.76
C TYR A 34 -13.51 -0.48 45.45
N PRO A 35 -14.85 -0.62 45.29
CA PRO A 35 -15.44 -1.20 44.08
C PRO A 35 -15.15 -0.37 42.81
N GLY A 36 -14.78 0.91 42.97
CA GLY A 36 -14.34 1.77 41.87
C GLY A 36 -13.08 1.26 41.15
N LEU A 37 -12.11 0.69 41.88
CA LEU A 37 -10.90 0.13 41.25
C LEU A 37 -11.24 -1.12 40.43
N TYR A 38 -12.13 -1.98 40.93
CA TYR A 38 -12.58 -3.16 40.21
C TYR A 38 -13.35 -2.82 38.93
N ALA A 39 -14.13 -1.73 38.94
CA ALA A 39 -14.77 -1.20 37.74
C ALA A 39 -13.74 -0.80 36.67
N ILE A 40 -12.66 -0.10 37.06
CA ILE A 40 -11.60 0.32 36.12
C ILE A 40 -10.85 -0.90 35.57
N VAL A 41 -10.52 -1.88 36.41
CA VAL A 41 -9.86 -3.13 35.98
C VAL A 41 -10.75 -3.90 34.99
N GLY A 42 -12.05 -4.02 35.26
CA GLY A 42 -13.00 -4.66 34.35
C GLY A 42 -13.17 -3.92 33.02
N ALA A 43 -13.21 -2.58 33.05
CA ALA A 43 -13.28 -1.74 31.86
C ALA A 43 -12.05 -1.95 30.96
N ALA A 44 -10.86 -1.93 31.55
CA ALA A 44 -9.61 -2.17 30.84
C ALA A 44 -9.54 -3.59 30.29
N ALA A 45 -9.82 -4.60 31.11
CA ALA A 45 -9.73 -6.01 30.74
C ALA A 45 -10.66 -6.38 29.58
N PHE A 46 -11.93 -5.96 29.63
CA PHE A 46 -12.88 -6.26 28.55
C PHE A 46 -12.54 -5.50 27.26
N SER A 47 -12.25 -4.20 27.34
CA SER A 47 -11.93 -3.40 26.15
C SER A 47 -10.62 -3.86 25.50
N GLY A 48 -9.64 -4.26 26.31
CA GLY A 48 -8.40 -4.86 25.84
C GLY A 48 -8.54 -6.27 25.29
N ALA A 49 -9.42 -7.09 25.85
CA ALA A 49 -9.76 -8.39 25.28
C ALA A 49 -10.41 -8.27 23.89
N VAL A 50 -11.25 -7.26 23.65
CA VAL A 50 -11.90 -7.08 22.33
C VAL A 50 -10.93 -6.50 21.28
N THR A 51 -10.05 -5.61 21.71
CA THR A 51 -9.14 -4.87 20.81
C THR A 51 -7.75 -5.49 20.69
N HIS A 52 -7.41 -6.46 21.55
CA HIS A 52 -6.06 -7.02 21.73
C HIS A 52 -4.99 -5.95 22.01
N SER A 53 -5.36 -4.85 22.69
CA SER A 53 -4.44 -3.76 22.99
C SER A 53 -4.10 -3.64 24.47
N ILE A 54 -2.80 -3.61 24.76
CA ILE A 54 -2.24 -3.42 26.11
C ILE A 54 -2.28 -1.94 26.53
N SER A 55 -2.29 -1.01 25.56
CA SER A 55 -2.23 0.44 25.82
C SER A 55 -3.43 0.97 26.59
N ILE A 56 -4.54 0.21 26.62
CA ILE A 56 -5.76 0.57 27.35
C ILE A 56 -5.50 0.65 28.86
N ALA A 57 -4.57 -0.14 29.41
CA ALA A 57 -4.19 0.01 30.83
C ALA A 57 -3.61 1.40 31.12
N ILE A 58 -2.77 1.91 30.22
CA ILE A 58 -2.16 3.24 30.35
C ILE A 58 -3.24 4.32 30.20
N ILE A 59 -4.11 4.20 29.20
CA ILE A 59 -5.24 5.14 28.99
C ILE A 59 -6.11 5.21 30.25
N CYS A 60 -6.41 4.08 30.90
CA CYS A 60 -7.19 4.05 32.14
C CYS A 60 -6.46 4.72 33.31
N CYS A 61 -5.15 4.50 33.44
CA CYS A 61 -4.36 5.10 34.51
C CYS A 61 -4.21 6.62 34.33
N GLU A 62 -4.05 7.07 33.09
CA GLU A 62 -3.99 8.49 32.75
C GLU A 62 -5.34 9.18 33.00
N ALA A 63 -6.45 8.55 32.57
CA ALA A 63 -7.80 9.08 32.80
C ALA A 63 -8.20 9.16 34.28
N THR A 64 -7.64 8.28 35.12
CA THR A 64 -7.91 8.25 36.58
C THR A 64 -6.94 9.13 37.38
N GLY A 65 -5.82 9.55 36.79
CA GLY A 65 -4.81 10.38 37.44
C GLY A 65 -3.98 9.67 38.52
N GLN A 66 -4.12 8.35 38.68
CA GLN A 66 -3.41 7.57 39.71
C GLN A 66 -2.67 6.37 39.10
N LEU A 67 -1.34 6.50 38.99
CA LEU A 67 -0.48 5.45 38.42
C LEU A 67 -0.26 4.27 39.38
N SER A 68 -0.54 4.42 40.68
CA SER A 68 -0.34 3.35 41.66
C SER A 68 -1.20 2.11 41.38
N SER A 69 -2.31 2.26 40.65
CA SER A 69 -3.22 1.15 40.28
C SER A 69 -2.82 0.47 38.97
N LEU A 70 -1.70 0.85 38.35
CA LEU A 70 -1.29 0.35 37.03
C LEU A 70 -1.02 -1.16 37.02
N ILE A 71 -0.30 -1.68 38.02
CA ILE A 71 0.08 -3.10 38.10
C ILE A 71 -1.15 -4.03 38.07
N PRO A 72 -2.17 -3.87 38.95
CA PRO A 72 -3.34 -4.76 38.94
C PRO A 72 -4.19 -4.62 37.67
N ILE A 73 -4.28 -3.41 37.09
CA ILE A 73 -4.97 -3.21 35.80
C ILE A 73 -4.24 -3.98 34.69
N LEU A 74 -2.91 -3.90 34.65
CA LEU A 74 -2.10 -4.56 33.64
C LEU A 74 -2.20 -6.09 33.72
N ILE A 75 -2.16 -6.66 34.92
CA ILE A 75 -2.31 -8.12 35.12
C ILE A 75 -3.69 -8.59 34.65
N GLY A 76 -4.76 -7.91 35.08
CA GLY A 76 -6.13 -8.24 34.66
C GLY A 76 -6.31 -8.12 33.14
N LEU A 77 -5.76 -7.06 32.55
CA LEU A 77 -5.77 -6.84 31.12
C LEU A 77 -5.00 -7.94 30.36
N MET A 78 -3.80 -8.30 30.79
CA MET A 78 -2.96 -9.31 30.14
C MET A 78 -3.58 -10.69 30.14
N THR A 79 -4.17 -11.10 31.26
CA THR A 79 -4.88 -12.38 31.32
C THR A 79 -6.07 -12.40 30.36
N ALA A 80 -6.87 -11.33 30.32
CA ALA A 80 -8.01 -11.22 29.43
C ALA A 80 -7.62 -11.18 27.94
N THR A 81 -6.61 -10.38 27.57
CA THR A 81 -6.09 -10.31 26.20
C THR A 81 -5.49 -11.64 25.75
N THR A 82 -4.80 -12.35 26.63
CA THR A 82 -4.21 -13.66 26.32
C THR A 82 -5.30 -14.69 26.07
N ILE A 83 -6.32 -14.77 26.94
CA ILE A 83 -7.47 -15.68 26.76
C ILE A 83 -8.20 -15.35 25.45
N SER A 84 -8.50 -14.07 25.19
CA SER A 84 -9.14 -13.64 23.95
C SER A 84 -8.31 -13.99 22.71
N GLY A 85 -6.99 -13.81 22.78
CA GLY A 85 -6.02 -14.18 21.74
C GLY A 85 -6.08 -15.63 21.31
N PHE A 86 -6.45 -16.53 22.22
CA PHE A 86 -6.62 -17.95 21.91
C PHE A 86 -7.97 -18.28 21.25
N LEU A 87 -9.02 -17.51 21.52
CA LEU A 87 -10.37 -17.80 21.05
C LEU A 87 -10.67 -17.14 19.70
N GLU A 88 -10.44 -15.84 19.58
CA GLU A 88 -10.89 -15.05 18.43
C GLU A 88 -9.88 -13.98 18.02
N PRO A 89 -9.78 -13.66 16.71
CA PRO A 89 -9.00 -12.51 16.24
C PRO A 89 -9.61 -11.20 16.73
N SER A 90 -8.80 -10.14 16.79
CA SER A 90 -9.28 -8.83 17.24
C SER A 90 -10.45 -8.33 16.39
N ILE A 91 -11.32 -7.51 16.99
CA ILE A 91 -12.47 -6.94 16.27
C ILE A 91 -12.04 -6.15 15.01
N TYR A 92 -10.87 -5.53 15.05
CA TYR A 92 -10.33 -4.76 13.93
C TYR A 92 -9.92 -5.67 12.77
N ASP A 93 -9.28 -6.80 13.06
CA ASP A 93 -8.92 -7.78 12.05
C ASP A 93 -10.16 -8.40 11.39
N VAL A 94 -11.20 -8.63 12.20
CA VAL A 94 -12.50 -9.10 11.69
C VAL A 94 -13.12 -8.07 10.75
N ILE A 95 -13.12 -6.78 11.12
CA ILE A 95 -13.64 -5.71 10.24
C ILE A 95 -12.85 -5.64 8.93
N VAL A 96 -11.52 -5.71 9.00
CA VAL A 96 -10.65 -5.70 7.82
C VAL A 96 -10.97 -6.88 6.90
N ARG A 97 -11.16 -8.08 7.48
CA ARG A 97 -11.53 -9.29 6.74
C ARG A 97 -12.92 -9.18 6.10
N LEU A 98 -13.91 -8.65 6.83
CA LEU A 98 -15.28 -8.44 6.35
C LEU A 98 -15.33 -7.41 5.20
N LYS A 99 -14.55 -6.33 5.30
CA LYS A 99 -14.46 -5.30 4.25
C LYS A 99 -13.54 -5.69 3.09
N LYS A 100 -12.85 -6.83 3.19
CA LYS A 100 -11.87 -7.32 2.19
C LYS A 100 -10.83 -6.28 1.79
N TYR A 101 -10.46 -5.38 2.71
CA TYR A 101 -9.44 -4.39 2.42
C TYR A 101 -8.13 -5.07 2.04
N PRO A 102 -7.38 -4.51 1.07
CA PRO A 102 -6.08 -5.04 0.66
C PRO A 102 -5.06 -4.82 1.78
N ASN A 103 -5.05 -5.74 2.75
CA ASN A 103 -4.01 -5.82 3.76
C ASN A 103 -3.08 -6.99 3.44
N LEU A 104 -1.77 -6.75 3.55
CA LEU A 104 -0.77 -7.80 3.65
C LEU A 104 -0.85 -8.34 5.07
N GLY A 105 -1.76 -9.28 5.31
CA GLY A 105 -1.86 -9.95 6.60
C GLY A 105 -0.54 -10.62 6.96
N GLU A 106 -0.32 -10.83 8.25
CA GLU A 106 0.84 -11.60 8.72
C GLU A 106 0.77 -13.03 8.18
N LEU A 107 1.93 -13.52 7.75
CA LEU A 107 2.06 -14.92 7.35
C LEU A 107 1.86 -15.80 8.58
N PRO A 108 1.08 -16.89 8.49
CA PRO A 108 0.97 -17.82 9.60
C PRO A 108 2.34 -18.46 9.85
N ALA A 109 2.95 -18.15 10.99
CA ALA A 109 4.29 -18.64 11.36
C ALA A 109 4.38 -20.18 11.43
N ASN A 110 3.23 -20.86 11.56
CA ASN A 110 3.15 -22.30 11.83
C ASN A 110 3.02 -23.18 10.57
N ARG A 111 3.33 -22.67 9.37
CA ARG A 111 3.23 -23.45 8.13
C ARG A 111 4.58 -23.55 7.43
N SER A 112 5.16 -24.75 7.43
CA SER A 112 6.43 -25.05 6.74
C SER A 112 6.41 -24.65 5.26
N ILE A 113 5.22 -24.68 4.65
CA ILE A 113 5.00 -24.36 3.23
C ILE A 113 5.44 -22.94 2.85
N VAL A 114 5.45 -22.00 3.80
CA VAL A 114 5.88 -20.62 3.54
C VAL A 114 7.38 -20.55 3.21
N HIS A 115 8.16 -21.51 3.71
CA HIS A 115 9.60 -21.60 3.43
C HIS A 115 9.91 -22.37 2.14
N GLU A 116 8.96 -23.15 1.64
CA GLU A 116 9.10 -23.97 0.41
C GLU A 116 8.71 -23.21 -0.85
N ILE A 117 7.90 -22.14 -0.72
CA ILE A 117 7.53 -21.28 -1.85
C ILE A 117 8.62 -20.25 -2.09
N PHE A 118 9.18 -20.26 -3.30
CA PHE A 118 10.17 -19.29 -3.75
C PHE A 118 9.54 -18.23 -4.65
N VAL A 119 10.22 -17.08 -4.78
CA VAL A 119 9.81 -15.97 -5.65
C VAL A 119 9.55 -16.42 -7.07
N GLU A 120 10.38 -17.33 -7.59
CA GLU A 120 10.24 -17.83 -8.95
C GLU A 120 8.90 -18.53 -9.23
N ASN A 121 8.22 -19.03 -8.20
CA ASN A 121 6.96 -19.76 -8.35
C ASN A 121 5.75 -18.84 -8.52
N PHE A 122 5.84 -17.57 -8.09
CA PHE A 122 4.70 -16.64 -8.10
C PHE A 122 4.98 -15.30 -8.78
N MET A 123 6.24 -15.00 -9.13
CA MET A 123 6.59 -13.76 -9.83
C MET A 123 5.91 -13.65 -11.19
N GLN A 124 5.54 -12.43 -11.58
CA GLN A 124 5.06 -12.16 -12.92
C GLN A 124 6.23 -12.12 -13.92
N THR A 125 6.28 -13.09 -14.84
CA THR A 125 7.32 -13.21 -15.88
C THR A 125 7.03 -12.40 -17.15
N ASN A 126 5.75 -12.09 -17.40
CA ASN A 126 5.33 -11.25 -18.51
C ASN A 126 5.51 -9.76 -18.16
N ILE A 127 6.72 -9.25 -18.37
CA ILE A 127 7.08 -7.87 -18.02
C ILE A 127 7.23 -7.03 -19.28
N ASN A 128 6.65 -5.83 -19.23
CA ASN A 128 6.90 -4.81 -20.23
C ASN A 128 8.08 -3.95 -19.76
N PHE A 129 9.17 -3.98 -20.50
CA PHE A 129 10.38 -3.24 -20.18
C PHE A 129 10.69 -2.23 -21.29
N VAL A 130 11.42 -1.19 -20.93
CA VAL A 130 11.93 -0.17 -21.85
C VAL A 130 13.43 -0.40 -22.00
N THR A 131 13.96 -0.27 -23.21
CA THR A 131 15.41 -0.35 -23.48
C THR A 131 15.96 0.99 -23.90
N LEU A 132 17.27 1.22 -23.74
CA LEU A 132 17.92 2.44 -24.25
C LEU A 132 17.76 2.61 -25.77
N GLN A 133 17.53 1.52 -26.50
CA GLN A 133 17.31 1.50 -27.95
C GLN A 133 15.83 1.41 -28.35
N THR A 134 14.86 1.61 -27.44
CA THR A 134 13.45 1.67 -27.88
C THR A 134 13.20 2.95 -28.68
N SER A 135 12.45 2.83 -29.78
CA SER A 135 11.96 3.99 -30.52
C SER A 135 10.74 4.61 -29.84
N TYR A 136 10.49 5.90 -30.08
CA TYR A 136 9.28 6.57 -29.59
C TYR A 136 7.99 5.90 -30.08
N MET A 137 8.00 5.26 -31.26
CA MET A 137 6.87 4.46 -31.73
C MET A 137 6.60 3.23 -30.85
N GLU A 138 7.64 2.47 -30.50
CA GLU A 138 7.52 1.32 -29.59
C GLU A 138 7.05 1.77 -28.20
N LEU A 139 7.63 2.86 -27.68
CA LEU A 139 7.22 3.46 -26.42
C LEU A 139 5.75 3.88 -26.42
N ARG A 140 5.28 4.52 -27.49
CA ARG A 140 3.87 4.90 -27.66
C ARG A 140 2.94 3.69 -27.61
N LYS A 141 3.27 2.64 -28.37
CA LYS A 141 2.49 1.39 -28.39
C LYS A 141 2.46 0.75 -27.01
N LEU A 142 3.59 0.72 -26.29
CA LEU A 142 3.71 0.17 -24.95
C LEU A 142 2.86 0.96 -23.93
N LEU A 143 2.90 2.29 -23.99
CA LEU A 143 2.09 3.17 -23.14
C LEU A 143 0.59 3.03 -23.41
N MET A 144 0.19 2.81 -24.67
CA MET A 144 -1.21 2.56 -25.04
C MET A 144 -1.67 1.16 -24.64
N ALA A 145 -0.81 0.15 -24.78
CA ALA A 145 -1.13 -1.24 -24.44
C ALA A 145 -1.24 -1.46 -22.92
N THR A 146 -0.55 -0.65 -22.11
CA THR A 146 -0.56 -0.79 -20.65
C THR A 146 -0.94 0.51 -19.95
N PRO A 147 -2.24 0.85 -19.87
CA PRO A 147 -2.69 2.07 -19.19
C PRO A 147 -2.46 2.04 -17.67
N ASP A 148 -2.46 0.86 -17.05
CA ASP A 148 -2.48 0.70 -15.58
C ASP A 148 -1.09 0.68 -14.94
N GLN A 149 -0.02 0.49 -15.72
CA GLN A 149 1.35 0.41 -15.21
C GLN A 149 1.92 1.80 -14.91
N LYS A 150 2.30 2.04 -13.65
CA LYS A 150 2.81 3.36 -13.20
C LYS A 150 4.29 3.58 -13.49
N ALA A 151 5.07 2.50 -13.53
CA ALA A 151 6.50 2.53 -13.74
C ALA A 151 6.91 1.34 -14.62
N TYR A 152 7.97 1.53 -15.39
CA TYR A 152 8.53 0.53 -16.28
C TYR A 152 9.99 0.28 -15.93
N PRO A 153 10.44 -0.98 -15.88
CA PRO A 153 11.86 -1.29 -15.72
C PRO A 153 12.62 -0.85 -16.97
N LEU A 154 13.77 -0.21 -16.73
CA LEU A 154 14.73 0.16 -17.75
C LEU A 154 15.82 -0.90 -17.85
N VAL A 155 16.05 -1.35 -19.07
CA VAL A 155 16.93 -2.46 -19.41
C VAL A 155 17.96 -2.01 -20.45
N THR A 156 19.17 -2.55 -20.42
CA THR A 156 20.21 -2.21 -21.42
C THR A 156 19.80 -2.63 -22.83
N ASN A 157 19.71 -3.95 -23.08
CA ASN A 157 19.42 -4.55 -24.38
C ASN A 157 18.32 -5.61 -24.26
N LYS A 158 17.63 -5.90 -25.39
CA LYS A 158 16.58 -6.95 -25.45
C LYS A 158 17.14 -8.35 -25.15
N ASP A 159 18.42 -8.60 -25.46
CA ASP A 159 19.06 -9.91 -25.28
C ASP A 159 19.58 -10.10 -23.85
N ASP A 160 20.41 -9.16 -23.36
CA ASP A 160 21.06 -9.28 -22.05
C ASP A 160 20.09 -9.07 -20.88
N ARG A 161 19.02 -8.30 -21.09
CA ARG A 161 18.00 -7.97 -20.09
C ARG A 161 18.54 -7.47 -18.75
N ILE A 162 19.68 -6.78 -18.72
CA ILE A 162 20.26 -6.23 -17.49
C ILE A 162 19.42 -5.06 -16.98
N LEU A 163 19.02 -5.09 -15.71
CA LEU A 163 18.21 -4.04 -15.08
C LEU A 163 19.08 -2.85 -14.68
N LEU A 164 18.82 -1.69 -15.28
CA LEU A 164 19.52 -0.43 -14.97
C LEU A 164 18.77 0.38 -13.90
N GLY A 165 17.44 0.37 -13.96
CA GLY A 165 16.61 1.18 -13.09
C GLY A 165 15.13 1.04 -13.40
N SER A 166 14.32 1.96 -12.89
CA SER A 166 12.92 2.12 -13.26
C SER A 166 12.64 3.54 -13.70
N VAL A 167 11.70 3.68 -14.63
CA VAL A 167 11.28 4.98 -15.16
C VAL A 167 9.77 5.12 -14.99
N GLY A 168 9.35 6.27 -14.45
CA GLY A 168 7.93 6.56 -14.26
C GLY A 168 7.19 6.78 -15.58
N ARG A 169 5.96 6.28 -15.68
CA ARG A 169 5.06 6.49 -16.83
C ARG A 169 4.85 7.96 -17.15
N ARG A 170 4.74 8.81 -16.12
CA ARG A 170 4.53 10.26 -16.27
C ARG A 170 5.68 10.91 -17.02
N TYR A 171 6.92 10.52 -16.71
CA TYR A 171 8.11 11.02 -17.39
C TYR A 171 8.16 10.54 -18.84
N LEU A 172 7.91 9.25 -19.10
CA LEU A 172 7.84 8.72 -20.47
C LEU A 172 6.77 9.43 -21.31
N HIS A 173 5.61 9.71 -20.72
CA HIS A 173 4.54 10.47 -21.37
C HIS A 173 4.95 11.92 -21.64
N TYR A 174 5.63 12.57 -20.69
CA TYR A 174 6.18 13.91 -20.87
C TYR A 174 7.19 13.95 -22.03
N LEU A 175 8.14 13.02 -22.08
CA LEU A 175 9.11 12.91 -23.17
C LEU A 175 8.42 12.72 -24.53
N LEU A 176 7.41 11.86 -24.58
CA LEU A 176 6.64 11.61 -25.80
C LEU A 176 5.93 12.87 -26.28
N VAL A 177 5.22 13.58 -25.39
CA VAL A 177 4.52 14.83 -25.72
C VAL A 177 5.50 15.93 -26.14
N HIS A 178 6.66 16.02 -25.49
CA HIS A 178 7.65 17.07 -25.77
C HIS A 178 8.37 16.86 -27.12
N ARG A 179 8.69 15.62 -27.49
CA ARG A 179 9.41 15.32 -28.76
C ARG A 179 8.49 15.12 -29.96
N VAL A 180 7.35 14.45 -29.77
CA VAL A 180 6.40 14.09 -30.85
C VAL A 180 5.29 15.12 -31.02
N GLY A 181 5.00 15.90 -29.97
CA GLY A 181 3.86 16.82 -29.89
C GLY A 181 2.60 16.15 -29.33
N HIS A 182 1.58 16.95 -29.03
CA HIS A 182 0.29 16.43 -28.57
C HIS A 182 -0.37 15.61 -29.69
N ASP A 183 -0.70 14.35 -29.41
CA ASP A 183 -1.58 13.57 -30.26
C ASP A 183 -3.03 13.96 -29.94
N SER A 184 -3.72 14.54 -30.92
CA SER A 184 -5.17 14.79 -30.90
C SER A 184 -5.97 13.48 -31.00
N LEU A 185 -5.61 12.46 -30.22
CA LEU A 185 -6.28 11.15 -30.18
C LEU A 185 -6.82 10.80 -28.78
N HIS A 186 -7.06 11.81 -27.94
CA HIS A 186 -8.02 11.68 -26.84
C HIS A 186 -9.46 11.76 -27.38
N HIS A 187 -9.88 10.73 -28.12
CA HIS A 187 -11.29 10.41 -28.36
C HIS A 187 -11.64 9.05 -27.73
N VAL A 188 -11.24 8.82 -26.48
CA VAL A 188 -11.97 7.96 -25.54
C VAL A 188 -11.92 8.58 -24.14
N ALA A 189 -12.10 9.90 -24.05
CA ALA A 189 -12.54 10.53 -22.81
C ALA A 189 -14.06 10.70 -22.93
N LYS A 190 -14.81 10.09 -22.00
CA LYS A 190 -16.27 10.24 -21.91
C LYS A 190 -16.62 11.74 -21.95
N PRO A 191 -17.65 12.17 -22.71
CA PRO A 191 -17.97 13.58 -22.81
C PRO A 191 -18.41 14.11 -21.44
N VAL A 192 -17.68 15.11 -20.94
CA VAL A 192 -18.06 15.88 -19.75
C VAL A 192 -19.19 16.84 -20.17
N PRO A 193 -20.31 16.93 -19.43
CA PRO A 193 -21.45 17.77 -19.81
C PRO A 193 -21.10 19.25 -19.92
N GLU A 194 -21.71 19.89 -20.91
CA GLU A 194 -21.45 21.23 -21.47
C GLU A 194 -21.88 22.42 -20.56
N TYR A 195 -21.81 22.28 -19.24
CA TYR A 195 -22.27 23.32 -18.29
C TYR A 195 -21.15 24.14 -17.63
N LEU A 196 -19.87 23.88 -17.91
CA LEU A 196 -18.74 24.52 -17.19
C LEU A 196 -17.86 25.44 -18.06
N LYS A 197 -18.38 25.97 -19.16
CA LYS A 197 -17.63 26.81 -20.12
C LYS A 197 -17.64 28.32 -19.81
N LYS A 198 -17.78 28.73 -18.55
CA LYS A 198 -17.72 30.15 -18.16
C LYS A 198 -16.85 30.35 -16.94
N ARG A 199 -15.60 30.77 -17.17
CA ARG A 199 -14.86 31.81 -16.41
C ARG A 199 -13.44 31.92 -16.95
N HIS A 200 -13.24 32.86 -17.88
CA HIS A 200 -11.95 33.51 -18.03
C HIS A 200 -11.73 34.43 -16.81
N SER A 201 -10.54 34.41 -16.20
CA SER A 201 -9.58 35.53 -16.31
C SER A 201 -8.45 35.46 -15.26
N THR A 202 -7.25 35.73 -15.76
CA THR A 202 -6.12 36.47 -15.13
C THR A 202 -5.47 35.93 -13.86
N THR A 203 -4.25 35.42 -14.00
CA THR A 203 -3.07 35.92 -13.25
C THR A 203 -1.77 35.45 -13.91
N ASN A 204 -0.92 36.41 -14.26
CA ASN A 204 0.49 36.19 -14.59
C ASN A 204 1.20 35.59 -13.37
N LEU A 205 2.01 34.55 -13.55
CA LEU A 205 3.17 34.28 -12.71
C LEU A 205 4.18 33.40 -13.45
N GLN A 206 5.44 33.72 -13.18
CA GLN A 206 6.64 33.38 -13.92
C GLN A 206 6.95 31.88 -13.92
N ALA A 207 7.77 31.49 -14.90
CA ALA A 207 8.38 30.18 -15.08
C ALA A 207 8.68 29.46 -13.76
N VAL A 208 7.89 28.43 -13.48
CA VAL A 208 8.18 27.50 -12.39
C VAL A 208 9.16 26.47 -12.95
N LYS A 209 10.44 26.61 -12.58
CA LYS A 209 11.42 25.54 -12.62
C LYS A 209 10.79 24.30 -11.97
N LEU A 210 10.52 23.27 -12.77
CA LEU A 210 10.02 21.97 -12.32
C LEU A 210 10.98 21.47 -11.24
N THR A 211 10.49 21.39 -10.00
CA THR A 211 11.30 20.85 -8.90
C THR A 211 11.21 19.33 -8.91
N ASP A 212 12.37 18.70 -8.73
CA ASP A 212 12.73 17.27 -8.84
C ASP A 212 11.81 16.27 -8.14
N ARG A 213 10.97 16.73 -7.21
CA ARG A 213 10.09 15.87 -6.41
C ARG A 213 8.80 15.45 -7.09
N SER A 214 8.41 16.10 -8.19
CA SER A 214 7.17 15.80 -8.91
C SER A 214 7.34 14.84 -10.09
N LEU A 215 8.58 14.69 -10.57
CA LEU A 215 8.97 13.80 -11.67
C LEU A 215 9.27 12.38 -11.17
N SER A 216 9.90 12.29 -9.99
CA SER A 216 10.50 11.08 -9.39
C SER A 216 9.51 10.07 -8.80
N GLY A 217 8.20 10.16 -9.12
CA GLY A 217 7.12 9.24 -8.72
C GLY A 217 7.50 8.12 -7.72
N ASN A 218 7.91 8.49 -6.50
CA ASN A 218 8.75 7.63 -5.68
C ASN A 218 7.96 6.37 -5.31
N THR A 219 8.25 5.27 -5.99
CA THR A 219 7.51 4.00 -5.85
C THR A 219 7.67 3.41 -4.43
N LEU A 220 8.65 3.90 -3.66
CA LEU A 220 8.97 3.43 -2.32
C LEU A 220 8.30 4.14 -1.14
N LEU A 221 7.87 5.40 -1.30
CA LEU A 221 7.35 6.21 -0.19
C LEU A 221 5.86 6.54 -0.36
N SER A 222 5.16 5.70 -1.12
CA SER A 222 3.71 5.79 -1.29
C SER A 222 2.90 5.55 0.01
N THR A 223 3.57 5.18 1.11
CA THR A 223 2.97 5.02 2.45
C THR A 223 2.64 6.34 3.14
N SER A 224 2.96 7.50 2.54
CA SER A 224 2.40 8.75 3.03
C SER A 224 0.87 8.73 2.90
N PRO A 225 0.10 8.92 4.00
CA PRO A 225 -1.37 8.93 3.97
C PRO A 225 -1.95 10.07 3.12
N LEU A 226 -1.11 10.92 2.53
CA LEU A 226 -1.49 11.93 1.56
C LEU A 226 -1.63 11.40 0.11
N HIS A 227 -1.19 10.17 -0.20
CA HIS A 227 -1.18 9.61 -1.56
C HIS A 227 -1.97 8.30 -1.74
N GLN A 228 -2.78 7.91 -0.73
CA GLN A 228 -3.85 6.94 -0.95
C GLN A 228 -4.93 7.57 -1.85
N ASN A 229 -4.82 7.30 -3.15
CA ASN A 229 -5.94 7.42 -4.09
C ASN A 229 -7.02 6.41 -3.68
N PHE A 230 -7.80 6.74 -2.64
CA PHE A 230 -9.21 6.38 -2.66
C PHE A 230 -9.76 6.92 -3.98
N GLY A 231 -10.41 6.06 -4.75
CA GLY A 231 -10.80 6.31 -6.14
C GLY A 231 -11.19 7.77 -6.37
N GLU A 232 -10.73 8.31 -7.51
CA GLU A 232 -10.70 9.72 -7.96
C GLU A 232 -11.99 10.56 -7.79
N ALA A 233 -13.02 10.05 -7.12
CA ALA A 233 -14.25 10.73 -6.77
C ALA A 233 -14.42 11.10 -5.27
N GLN A 234 -13.57 10.63 -4.33
CA GLN A 234 -13.89 10.73 -2.89
C GLN A 234 -12.80 11.29 -1.95
N SER A 235 -11.73 11.92 -2.44
CA SER A 235 -10.84 12.68 -1.54
C SER A 235 -11.35 14.12 -1.36
N PRO A 236 -11.50 14.64 -0.13
CA PRO A 236 -12.05 15.98 0.14
C PRO A 236 -11.16 17.14 -0.37
N LEU A 237 -9.92 16.83 -0.76
CA LEU A 237 -8.96 17.76 -1.37
C LEU A 237 -8.76 17.53 -2.88
N ALA A 238 -9.51 16.60 -3.50
CA ALA A 238 -9.50 16.40 -4.96
C ALA A 238 -9.68 17.70 -5.75
N PRO A 239 -10.51 18.69 -5.34
CA PRO A 239 -10.67 19.93 -6.10
C PRO A 239 -9.42 20.83 -6.05
N LEU A 240 -8.62 20.73 -4.98
CA LEU A 240 -7.41 21.55 -4.76
C LEU A 240 -6.14 20.89 -5.30
N LEU A 241 -6.09 19.55 -5.33
CA LEU A 241 -5.03 18.76 -5.98
C LEU A 241 -5.33 18.44 -7.44
N ARG A 242 -6.52 18.76 -7.95
CA ARG A 242 -6.82 18.88 -9.39
C ARG A 242 -6.09 20.10 -9.96
N ARG A 243 -4.76 20.07 -9.86
CA ARG A 243 -3.87 21.00 -10.52
C ARG A 243 -3.78 20.55 -11.98
N GLN A 244 -4.62 21.16 -12.80
CA GLN A 244 -4.50 21.29 -14.24
C GLN A 244 -3.98 20.03 -14.96
N THR A 245 -4.77 18.96 -14.98
CA THR A 245 -4.76 18.15 -16.20
C THR A 245 -5.33 19.02 -17.31
N LEU A 246 -4.41 19.48 -18.18
CA LEU A 246 -4.70 19.84 -19.57
C LEU A 246 -5.63 21.04 -19.76
N GLY A 247 -5.08 22.25 -19.70
CA GLY A 247 -5.84 23.47 -20.04
C GLY A 247 -4.99 24.66 -20.44
N ASP A 248 -3.85 24.90 -19.76
CA ASP A 248 -3.05 26.11 -20.00
C ASP A 248 -1.55 25.77 -20.13
N ILE A 249 -1.18 25.07 -21.20
CA ILE A 249 0.14 25.32 -21.81
C ILE A 249 -0.14 26.29 -22.94
N LYS A 250 0.30 27.53 -22.74
CA LYS A 250 0.27 28.61 -23.73
C LYS A 250 0.73 28.03 -25.08
N GLU A 251 -0.16 27.99 -26.06
CA GLU A 251 0.19 27.62 -27.44
C GLU A 251 1.39 28.48 -27.87
N PRO A 252 2.57 27.88 -28.15
CA PRO A 252 3.42 28.45 -29.17
C PRO A 252 2.74 28.09 -30.49
N ALA A 253 2.18 29.11 -31.14
CA ALA A 253 1.72 29.01 -32.51
C ALA A 253 2.86 28.50 -33.38
N GLU A 254 2.92 27.22 -33.70
CA GLU A 254 3.71 26.71 -34.82
C GLU A 254 3.37 25.25 -35.18
N ALA A 255 2.97 25.12 -36.46
CA ALA A 255 2.93 23.93 -37.29
C ALA A 255 1.93 22.81 -36.93
N VAL A 256 0.84 22.78 -37.71
CA VAL A 256 0.31 21.54 -38.27
C VAL A 256 1.49 20.76 -38.86
N LEU A 257 2.06 19.85 -38.07
CA LEU A 257 3.17 19.00 -38.50
C LEU A 257 2.65 17.99 -39.51
N ASP A 258 3.21 18.04 -40.72
CA ASP A 258 3.00 17.03 -41.76
C ASP A 258 3.12 15.61 -41.19
N PRO A 259 2.20 14.68 -41.52
CA PRO A 259 2.20 13.31 -41.00
C PRO A 259 3.52 12.58 -41.27
N THR A 260 4.23 12.93 -42.33
CA THR A 260 5.57 12.43 -42.68
C THR A 260 6.67 12.90 -41.71
N ARG A 261 6.63 14.15 -41.24
CA ARG A 261 7.58 14.67 -40.23
C ARG A 261 7.30 14.14 -38.82
N LYS A 262 6.05 13.82 -38.51
CA LYS A 262 5.71 13.10 -37.26
C LYS A 262 6.21 11.66 -37.30
N MET A 263 6.07 10.98 -38.44
CA MET A 263 6.55 9.61 -38.62
C MET A 263 8.07 9.51 -38.45
N SER A 264 8.85 10.48 -38.97
CA SER A 264 10.31 10.47 -38.82
C SER A 264 10.75 10.63 -37.36
N LYS A 265 10.12 11.54 -36.60
CA LYS A 265 10.42 11.75 -35.16
C LYS A 265 10.05 10.56 -34.28
N LEU A 266 9.11 9.73 -34.71
CA LEU A 266 8.71 8.52 -33.99
C LEU A 266 9.70 7.36 -34.16
N CYS A 267 10.52 7.40 -35.23
CA CYS A 267 11.57 6.43 -35.49
C CYS A 267 12.85 6.68 -34.69
N ASP A 268 13.01 7.88 -34.12
CA ASP A 268 14.16 8.21 -33.29
C ASP A 268 14.16 7.39 -31.98
N PHE A 269 15.36 7.15 -31.45
CA PHE A 269 15.55 6.45 -30.18
C PHE A 269 15.23 7.36 -28.98
N VAL A 270 14.73 6.77 -27.91
CA VAL A 270 14.40 7.49 -26.69
C VAL A 270 15.69 7.84 -25.94
N GLU A 271 16.02 9.13 -25.92
CA GLU A 271 17.04 9.68 -25.04
C GLU A 271 16.41 9.92 -23.67
N LEU A 272 16.88 9.16 -22.67
CA LEU A 272 16.48 9.31 -21.28
C LEU A 272 17.53 10.14 -20.55
N ASP A 273 17.09 11.13 -19.77
CA ASP A 273 18.00 11.86 -18.89
C ASP A 273 18.41 10.95 -17.72
N GLU A 274 19.71 10.88 -17.39
CA GLU A 274 20.20 10.03 -16.30
C GLU A 274 19.56 10.37 -14.94
N GLU A 275 19.17 11.63 -14.73
CA GLU A 275 18.47 12.12 -13.54
C GLU A 275 17.04 11.59 -13.39
N ALA A 276 16.43 11.13 -14.48
CA ALA A 276 15.07 10.56 -14.47
C ALA A 276 15.05 9.04 -14.26
N ILE A 277 16.23 8.40 -14.24
CA ILE A 277 16.36 6.98 -13.97
C ILE A 277 16.35 6.79 -12.45
N GLU A 278 15.25 6.26 -11.92
CA GLU A 278 15.18 5.89 -10.52
C GLU A 278 15.98 4.59 -10.32
N PRO A 279 17.06 4.60 -9.51
CA PRO A 279 17.77 3.38 -9.20
C PRO A 279 16.82 2.43 -8.49
N THR A 280 16.81 1.16 -8.89
CA THR A 280 15.95 0.16 -8.24
C THR A 280 16.51 -0.13 -6.85
N PRO A 281 15.83 0.33 -5.79
CA PRO A 281 16.38 0.38 -4.44
C PRO A 281 16.45 -1.02 -3.82
N CYS A 282 15.60 -1.95 -4.29
CA CYS A 282 15.51 -3.31 -3.83
C CYS A 282 15.35 -4.24 -5.02
N GLN A 283 16.29 -5.18 -5.15
CA GLN A 283 16.23 -6.27 -6.10
C GLN A 283 16.07 -7.59 -5.34
N LEU A 284 15.15 -8.42 -5.82
CA LEU A 284 14.91 -9.74 -5.28
C LEU A 284 15.68 -10.77 -6.07
N VAL A 285 16.29 -11.73 -5.39
CA VAL A 285 16.91 -12.88 -6.02
C VAL A 285 15.85 -13.95 -6.24
N ARG A 286 15.88 -14.63 -7.39
CA ARG A 286 14.93 -15.71 -7.75
C ARG A 286 14.71 -16.78 -6.65
N GLY A 287 15.77 -17.16 -5.94
CA GLY A 287 15.74 -18.16 -4.87
C GLY A 287 15.32 -17.63 -3.49
N SER A 288 14.77 -16.42 -3.41
CA SER A 288 14.29 -15.86 -2.14
C SER A 288 13.00 -16.58 -1.73
N SER A 289 12.92 -17.02 -0.47
CA SER A 289 11.71 -17.61 0.09
C SER A 289 10.60 -16.57 0.28
N LEU A 290 9.33 -16.98 0.19
CA LEU A 290 8.16 -16.14 0.40
C LEU A 290 8.21 -15.37 1.74
N SER A 291 8.64 -16.00 2.85
CA SER A 291 8.75 -15.32 4.15
C SER A 291 9.67 -14.10 4.10
N LYS A 292 10.83 -14.23 3.44
CA LYS A 292 11.81 -13.15 3.31
C LYS A 292 11.26 -12.02 2.46
N VAL A 293 10.58 -12.34 1.37
CA VAL A 293 9.98 -11.35 0.48
C VAL A 293 8.82 -10.64 1.16
N HIS A 294 7.93 -11.37 1.84
CA HIS A 294 6.84 -10.77 2.60
C HIS A 294 7.34 -9.82 3.70
N ASN A 295 8.33 -10.25 4.48
CA ASN A 295 8.96 -9.38 5.48
C ASN A 295 9.62 -8.15 4.84
N LEU A 296 10.29 -8.30 3.69
CA LEU A 296 10.88 -7.17 2.99
C LEU A 296 9.83 -6.16 2.54
N PHE A 297 8.71 -6.63 1.98
CA PHE A 297 7.59 -5.78 1.57
C PHE A 297 6.95 -5.06 2.75
N LEU A 298 6.80 -5.73 3.90
CA LEU A 298 6.27 -5.11 5.12
C LEU A 298 7.22 -4.10 5.74
N LEU A 299 8.51 -4.43 5.87
CA LEU A 299 9.51 -3.58 6.53
C LEU A 299 9.82 -2.33 5.72
N LEU A 300 9.88 -2.45 4.39
CA LEU A 300 10.19 -1.33 3.50
C LEU A 300 8.95 -0.67 2.90
N GLY A 301 7.75 -1.22 3.10
CA GLY A 301 6.50 -0.68 2.54
C GLY A 301 6.46 -0.68 1.01
N LEU A 302 7.09 -1.68 0.37
CA LEU A 302 7.20 -1.75 -1.10
C LEU A 302 5.84 -2.04 -1.74
N GLN A 303 5.55 -1.40 -2.88
CA GLN A 303 4.41 -1.79 -3.73
C GLN A 303 4.78 -2.85 -4.76
N ASN A 304 5.96 -2.69 -5.37
CA ASN A 304 6.50 -3.56 -6.41
C ASN A 304 7.99 -3.77 -6.14
N ALA A 305 8.49 -4.95 -6.50
CA ALA A 305 9.92 -5.27 -6.45
C ALA A 305 10.32 -6.03 -7.72
N TYR A 306 11.51 -5.73 -8.23
CA TYR A 306 12.04 -6.41 -9.42
C TYR A 306 12.83 -7.64 -9.01
N VAL A 307 12.64 -8.73 -9.76
CA VAL A 307 13.34 -10.01 -9.55
C VAL A 307 14.45 -10.13 -10.59
N THR A 308 15.67 -10.35 -10.11
CA THR A 308 16.85 -10.47 -10.96
C THR A 308 17.59 -11.80 -10.74
N ASP A 309 18.21 -12.31 -11.81
CA ASP A 309 19.19 -13.40 -11.75
C ASP A 309 20.45 -12.95 -12.50
N ARG A 310 21.57 -12.87 -11.76
CA ARG A 310 22.85 -12.38 -12.29
C ARG A 310 22.72 -11.00 -12.97
N GLY A 311 21.92 -10.11 -12.37
CA GLY A 311 21.65 -8.75 -12.88
C GLY A 311 20.60 -8.68 -14.00
N ARG A 312 20.12 -9.81 -14.51
CA ARG A 312 19.10 -9.85 -15.55
C ARG A 312 17.70 -9.82 -14.95
N LEU A 313 16.83 -9.00 -15.52
CA LEU A 313 15.42 -8.91 -15.14
C LEU A 313 14.67 -10.17 -15.59
N ILE A 314 14.11 -10.91 -14.61
CA ILE A 314 13.29 -12.09 -14.87
C ILE A 314 11.81 -11.82 -14.59
N GLY A 315 11.53 -11.12 -13.48
CA GLY A 315 10.19 -10.99 -12.92
C GLY A 315 9.94 -9.64 -12.28
N VAL A 316 8.67 -9.30 -12.09
CA VAL A 316 8.23 -8.31 -11.11
C VAL A 316 7.35 -9.03 -10.09
N VAL A 317 7.48 -8.64 -8.82
CA VAL A 317 6.56 -9.05 -7.75
C VAL A 317 5.79 -7.82 -7.29
N SER A 318 4.47 -7.89 -7.33
CA SER A 318 3.59 -6.88 -6.77
C SER A 318 3.01 -7.30 -5.41
N VAL A 319 2.58 -6.32 -4.62
CA VAL A 319 1.80 -6.58 -3.38
C VAL A 319 0.54 -7.43 -3.65
N ASN A 320 -0.05 -7.27 -4.84
CA ASN A 320 -1.25 -8.01 -5.21
C ASN A 320 -0.96 -9.51 -5.40
N GLU A 321 0.12 -9.85 -6.09
CA GLU A 321 0.57 -11.24 -6.23
C GLU A 321 0.91 -11.84 -4.87
N LEU A 322 1.64 -11.09 -4.03
CA LEU A 322 1.99 -11.54 -2.69
C LEU A 322 0.73 -11.83 -1.85
N ARG A 323 -0.30 -11.00 -1.97
CA ARG A 323 -1.60 -11.20 -1.32
C ARG A 323 -2.33 -12.44 -1.85
N GLU A 324 -2.29 -12.67 -3.15
CA GLU A 324 -2.90 -13.87 -3.76
C GLU A 324 -2.26 -15.14 -3.21
N VAL A 325 -0.93 -15.20 -3.18
CA VAL A 325 -0.17 -16.33 -2.62
C VAL A 325 -0.55 -16.55 -1.15
N VAL A 326 -0.60 -15.48 -0.35
CA VAL A 326 -1.01 -15.57 1.07
C VAL A 326 -2.45 -16.09 1.20
N SER A 327 -3.38 -15.62 0.36
CA SER A 327 -4.76 -16.10 0.33
C SER A 327 -4.85 -17.58 -0.02
N ASP A 328 -4.07 -18.03 -1.00
CA ASP A 328 -4.01 -19.42 -1.43
C ASP A 328 -3.40 -20.32 -0.35
N ILE A 329 -2.44 -19.80 0.43
CA ILE A 329 -1.95 -20.46 1.63
C ILE A 329 -3.10 -20.62 2.60
N TYR A 330 -3.80 -19.56 3.00
CA TYR A 330 -4.93 -19.65 3.93
C TYR A 330 -6.03 -20.61 3.46
N ALA A 331 -6.29 -20.68 2.15
CA ALA A 331 -7.24 -21.61 1.54
C ALA A 331 -6.73 -23.07 1.42
N GLY A 332 -5.46 -23.35 1.71
CA GLY A 332 -4.86 -24.68 1.60
C GLY A 332 -4.53 -25.11 0.16
N LYS A 333 -4.57 -24.18 -0.81
CA LYS A 333 -4.34 -24.46 -2.25
C LYS A 333 -2.89 -24.22 -2.69
N ALA A 334 -2.07 -23.62 -1.82
CA ALA A 334 -0.73 -23.18 -2.20
C ALA A 334 0.22 -24.32 -2.60
N ALA A 335 0.12 -25.51 -1.98
CA ALA A 335 0.94 -26.66 -2.34
C ALA A 335 0.76 -27.05 -3.82
N LEU A 336 -0.50 -27.23 -4.22
CA LEU A 336 -0.85 -27.68 -5.57
C LEU A 336 -0.54 -26.63 -6.64
N LYS A 337 -0.66 -25.34 -6.31
CA LYS A 337 -0.51 -24.25 -7.28
C LYS A 337 0.95 -23.81 -7.48
N TYR A 338 1.76 -23.83 -6.43
CA TYR A 338 3.10 -23.24 -6.44
C TYR A 338 4.23 -24.24 -6.25
N ILE A 339 3.97 -25.47 -5.82
CA ILE A 339 5.00 -26.50 -5.58
C ILE A 339 4.93 -27.58 -6.66
N ASP A 340 3.74 -27.94 -7.15
CA ASP A 340 3.60 -28.93 -8.23
C ASP A 340 3.78 -28.30 -9.63
N PRO A 341 4.88 -28.61 -10.35
CA PRO A 341 5.12 -28.06 -11.69
C PRO A 341 4.17 -28.60 -12.78
N ASN A 342 3.39 -29.65 -12.47
CA ASN A 342 2.49 -30.33 -13.41
C ASN A 342 1.04 -29.79 -13.41
N PHE A 343 0.70 -28.80 -12.58
CA PHE A 343 -0.67 -28.30 -12.45
C PHE A 343 -1.05 -27.23 -13.49
N HIS A 344 -0.15 -26.79 -14.36
CA HIS A 344 -0.43 -25.80 -15.43
C HIS A 344 -1.22 -26.34 -16.64
N GLY A 345 -2.14 -27.28 -16.42
CA GLY A 345 -2.99 -27.83 -17.48
C GLY A 345 -4.20 -28.58 -16.94
N ALA A 346 -5.32 -27.87 -16.76
CA ALA A 346 -6.67 -28.40 -16.82
C ALA A 346 -7.65 -27.25 -17.13
#